data_AF-A0AAN0NLB9-F1
#
_entry.id   AF-A0AAN0NLB9-F1
#
_cell.length_a   1.000
_cell.length_b   1.000
_cell.length_c   1.000
_cell.angle_alpha   90.00
_cell.angle_beta   90.00
_cell.angle_gamma   90.00
#
_symmetry.space_group_name_H-M   'P 1'
#
loop_
_entity.id
_entity.type
_entity.pdbx_description
1 polymer ?
#
loop_
_entity_poly.entity_id
_entity_poly.type
_entity_poly.pdbx_seq_one_letter_code
_entity_poly.pdbx_strand_id
1 'polypeptide(L)'
;MIDVNDAGAFLVRLAEQGQTGAFHLTGQPMTMQKMLETICAATGRAVDIQYKPLAVFTNAGMRHWTDLPFIVPDAPALAHMLNVSTTKAQQAGLWTRPLAQTVQAVLAWDRGQRDRDLKAGMSPAQEATV
;
A
#
# COMPACT_ATOMS: atom_id res chain seq x y z
N MET A 1 2.35 -2.41 -5.23
CA MET A 1 2.05 -2.91 -3.86
C MET A 1 2.25 -4.42 -3.82
N ILE A 2 2.75 -4.98 -2.72
CA ILE A 2 3.06 -6.41 -2.57
C ILE A 2 2.51 -6.94 -1.25
N ASP A 3 2.09 -8.20 -1.22
CA ASP A 3 1.75 -8.92 0.01
C ASP A 3 3.02 -9.34 0.74
N VAL A 4 3.06 -9.15 2.07
CA VAL A 4 4.23 -9.52 2.88
C VAL A 4 4.55 -11.02 2.81
N ASN A 5 3.54 -11.87 2.62
CA ASN A 5 3.76 -13.31 2.49
C ASN A 5 4.39 -13.69 1.16
N ASP A 6 4.04 -12.99 0.07
CA ASP A 6 4.69 -13.19 -1.24
C ASP A 6 6.16 -12.73 -1.18
N ALA A 7 6.41 -11.59 -0.55
CA ALA A 7 7.77 -11.10 -0.32
C ALA A 7 8.58 -12.08 0.55
N GLY A 8 7.99 -12.60 1.63
CA GLY A 8 8.61 -13.59 2.51
C GLY A 8 8.94 -14.89 1.77
N ALA A 9 7.99 -15.45 1.04
CA ALA A 9 8.19 -16.67 0.25
C ALA A 9 9.30 -16.48 -0.81
N PHE A 10 9.34 -15.31 -1.46
CA PHE A 10 10.40 -14.98 -2.41
C PHE A 10 11.78 -14.95 -1.73
N LEU A 11 11.91 -14.28 -0.59
CA LEU A 11 13.17 -14.18 0.16
C LEU A 11 13.68 -15.55 0.63
N VAL A 12 12.78 -16.40 1.16
CA VAL A 12 13.13 -17.77 1.57
C VAL A 12 13.65 -18.58 0.39
N ARG A 13 12.95 -18.53 -0.75
CA ARG A 13 13.38 -19.24 -1.97
C ARG A 13 14.76 -18.78 -2.47
N LEU A 14 15.04 -17.48 -2.43
CA LEU A 14 16.37 -16.97 -2.81
C LEU A 14 17.46 -17.52 -1.88
N ALA A 15 17.19 -17.54 -0.57
CA ALA A 15 18.12 -18.05 0.42
C ALA A 15 18.40 -19.56 0.21
N GLU A 16 17.36 -20.36 -0.02
CA GLU A 16 17.48 -21.80 -0.31
C GLU A 16 18.28 -22.09 -1.58
N GLN A 17 18.18 -21.21 -2.58
CA GLN A 17 18.91 -21.33 -3.86
C GLN A 17 20.32 -20.72 -3.81
N GLY A 18 20.73 -20.16 -2.66
CA GLY A 18 22.01 -19.47 -2.53
C GLY A 18 22.13 -18.21 -3.41
N GLN A 19 21.01 -17.64 -3.86
CA GLN A 19 20.99 -16.47 -4.72
C GLN A 19 21.11 -15.19 -3.88
N THR A 20 22.07 -14.34 -4.24
CA THR A 20 22.42 -13.13 -3.48
C THR A 20 22.24 -11.86 -4.29
N GLY A 21 22.29 -10.71 -3.61
CA GLY A 21 22.26 -9.37 -4.21
C GLY A 21 21.00 -8.58 -3.84
N ALA A 22 20.93 -7.34 -4.35
CA ALA A 22 19.81 -6.43 -4.09
C ALA A 22 18.64 -6.67 -5.04
N PHE A 23 17.42 -6.66 -4.51
CA PHE A 23 16.15 -6.79 -5.24
C PHE A 23 15.15 -5.76 -4.71
N HIS A 24 14.40 -5.12 -5.61
CA HIS A 24 13.25 -4.31 -5.23
C HIS A 24 11.99 -5.19 -5.21
N LEU A 25 11.29 -5.20 -4.08
CA LEU A 25 10.08 -6.00 -3.89
C LEU A 25 8.87 -5.07 -3.78
N THR A 26 8.18 -4.88 -4.89
CA THR A 26 6.85 -4.28 -4.95
C THR A 26 6.07 -4.95 -6.09
N GLY A 27 4.76 -4.73 -6.14
CA GLY A 27 3.93 -5.15 -7.27
C GLY A 27 3.91 -4.12 -8.39
N GLN A 28 3.25 -4.49 -9.48
CA GLN A 28 3.08 -3.63 -10.65
C GLN A 28 2.45 -2.27 -10.27
N PRO A 29 2.76 -1.19 -11.01
CA PRO A 29 2.13 0.11 -10.83
C PRO A 29 0.60 -0.01 -10.87
N MET A 30 -0.06 0.70 -9.96
CA MET A 30 -1.51 0.67 -9.82
C MET A 30 -1.96 2.05 -9.37
N THR A 31 -3.07 2.53 -9.92
CA THR A 31 -3.67 3.81 -9.51
C THR A 31 -4.36 3.67 -8.15
N MET A 32 -4.45 4.77 -7.41
CA MET A 32 -5.23 4.85 -6.17
C MET A 32 -6.68 4.41 -6.40
N GLN A 33 -7.29 4.84 -7.51
CA GLN A 33 -8.63 4.44 -7.91
C GLN A 33 -8.77 2.92 -8.03
N LYS A 34 -7.89 2.27 -8.79
CA LYS A 34 -7.97 0.81 -8.99
C LYS A 34 -7.79 0.06 -7.67
N MET A 35 -6.94 0.56 -6.78
CA MET A 35 -6.75 0.00 -5.45
C MET A 35 -8.05 0.08 -4.63
N LEU A 36 -8.65 1.27 -4.53
CA LEU A 36 -9.89 1.48 -3.78
C LEU A 36 -11.06 0.67 -4.35
N GLU A 37 -11.23 0.63 -5.67
CA GLU A 37 -12.22 -0.22 -6.34
C GLU A 37 -12.05 -1.70 -6.01
N THR A 38 -10.80 -2.19 -6.03
CA THR A 38 -10.49 -3.58 -5.69
C THR A 38 -10.80 -3.88 -4.22
N ILE A 39 -10.53 -2.93 -3.31
CA ILE A 39 -10.90 -3.04 -1.91
C ILE A 39 -12.42 -3.10 -1.74
N CYS A 40 -13.17 -2.22 -2.41
CA CYS A 40 -14.64 -2.22 -2.36
C CYS A 40 -15.21 -3.56 -2.84
N ALA A 41 -14.76 -4.02 -4.00
CA ALA A 41 -15.19 -5.28 -4.59
C ALA A 41 -14.88 -6.50 -3.69
N ALA A 42 -13.66 -6.57 -3.15
CA ALA A 42 -13.27 -7.65 -2.25
C ALA A 42 -14.10 -7.60 -0.95
N THR A 43 -14.23 -6.44 -0.33
CA THR A 43 -14.96 -6.33 0.95
C THR A 43 -16.48 -6.45 0.82
N GLY A 44 -17.02 -6.48 -0.41
CA GLY A 44 -18.46 -6.48 -0.67
C GLY A 44 -19.13 -5.19 -0.21
N ARG A 45 -18.37 -4.11 -0.05
CA ARG A 45 -18.88 -2.80 0.40
C ARG A 45 -18.85 -1.82 -0.77
N ALA A 46 -20.02 -1.30 -1.11
CA ALA A 46 -20.10 -0.09 -1.91
C ALA A 46 -19.85 1.12 -0.99
N VAL A 47 -18.83 1.92 -1.31
CA VAL A 47 -18.58 3.21 -0.67
C VAL A 47 -18.52 4.28 -1.75
N ASP A 48 -18.97 5.47 -1.40
CA ASP A 48 -18.82 6.63 -2.27
C ASP A 48 -17.38 7.17 -2.15
N ILE A 49 -16.60 7.07 -3.22
CA ILE A 49 -15.19 7.46 -3.23
C ILE A 49 -15.09 8.92 -3.64
N GLN A 50 -14.70 9.77 -2.69
CA GLN A 50 -14.53 11.21 -2.90
C GLN A 50 -13.04 11.55 -3.05
N TYR A 51 -12.68 12.13 -4.20
CA TYR A 51 -11.32 12.63 -4.44
C TYR A 51 -11.26 14.13 -4.15
N LYS A 52 -10.35 14.52 -3.26
CA LYS A 52 -10.08 15.94 -2.94
C LYS A 52 -8.66 16.32 -3.35
N PRO A 53 -8.42 17.58 -3.76
CA PRO A 53 -7.06 18.07 -3.96
C PRO A 53 -6.22 17.89 -2.70
N LEU A 54 -4.94 17.54 -2.83
CA LEU A 54 -4.02 17.37 -1.70
C LEU A 54 -3.97 18.60 -0.78
N ALA A 55 -4.11 19.80 -1.38
CA ALA A 55 -4.16 21.07 -0.67
C ALA A 55 -5.25 21.13 0.43
N VAL A 56 -6.38 20.42 0.27
CA VAL A 56 -7.43 20.35 1.29
C VAL A 56 -6.89 19.76 2.58
N PHE A 57 -6.17 18.63 2.47
CA PHE A 57 -5.59 17.95 3.62
C PHE A 57 -4.42 18.71 4.20
N THR A 58 -3.50 19.23 3.37
CA THR A 58 -2.31 19.93 3.87
C THR A 58 -2.68 21.27 4.51
N ASN A 59 -3.67 21.99 4.00
CA ASN A 59 -4.15 23.24 4.61
C ASN A 59 -4.86 23.00 5.95
N ALA A 60 -5.47 21.83 6.14
CA ALA A 60 -5.99 21.37 7.42
C ALA A 60 -4.90 20.88 8.39
N GLY A 61 -3.62 20.96 8.00
CA GLY A 61 -2.48 20.58 8.82
C GLY A 61 -2.11 19.09 8.76
N MET A 62 -2.69 18.31 7.84
CA MET A 62 -2.34 16.90 7.68
C MET A 62 -0.92 16.74 7.13
N ARG A 63 -0.16 15.81 7.71
CA ARG A 63 1.24 15.56 7.35
C ARG A 63 1.36 14.32 6.45
N HIS A 64 2.22 14.43 5.45
CA HIS A 64 2.64 13.32 4.60
C HIS A 64 3.23 12.17 5.44
N TRP A 65 3.06 10.94 4.95
CA TRP A 65 3.59 9.68 5.53
C TRP A 65 3.13 9.29 6.94
N THR A 66 2.46 10.20 7.65
CA THR A 66 1.89 9.96 8.99
C THR A 66 0.37 10.00 8.91
N ASP A 67 -0.21 11.19 8.79
CA ASP A 67 -1.66 11.37 8.61
C ASP A 67 -2.10 10.90 7.20
N LEU A 68 -1.23 11.09 6.19
CA LEU A 68 -1.43 10.67 4.80
C LEU A 68 -0.37 9.62 4.38
N PRO A 69 -0.49 8.36 4.80
CA PRO A 69 0.58 7.36 4.69
C PRO A 69 0.96 7.00 3.24
N PHE A 70 0.03 7.12 2.29
CA PHE A 70 0.27 6.81 0.87
C PHE A 70 0.62 8.02 0.00
N ILE A 71 0.66 9.23 0.55
CA ILE A 71 0.92 10.43 -0.22
C ILE A 71 2.37 10.86 -0.04
N VAL A 72 3.08 10.95 -1.16
CA VAL A 72 4.43 11.51 -1.23
C VAL A 72 4.32 13.02 -1.38
N PRO A 73 5.12 13.83 -0.66
CA PRO A 73 5.18 15.27 -0.87
C PRO A 73 5.48 15.62 -2.33
N ASP A 74 4.79 16.63 -2.85
CA ASP A 74 5.05 17.16 -4.17
C ASP A 74 6.34 17.99 -4.17
N ALA A 75 7.47 17.30 -4.32
CA ALA A 75 8.80 17.89 -4.34
C ALA A 75 9.63 17.24 -5.46
N PRO A 76 10.39 18.02 -6.25
CA PRO A 76 11.20 17.49 -7.35
C PRO A 76 12.14 16.35 -6.95
N ALA A 77 12.73 16.43 -5.74
CA ALA A 77 13.62 15.41 -5.20
C ALA A 77 12.93 14.07 -4.90
N LEU A 78 11.60 14.05 -4.77
CA LEU A 78 10.80 12.87 -4.41
C LEU A 78 9.93 12.35 -5.57
N ALA A 79 9.93 13.02 -6.72
CA ALA A 79 9.04 12.75 -7.86
C ALA A 79 9.10 11.29 -8.36
N HIS A 80 10.21 10.61 -8.16
CA HIS A 80 10.42 9.22 -8.56
C HIS A 80 10.74 8.28 -7.41
N MET A 81 10.57 8.73 -6.15
CA MET A 81 10.98 7.98 -4.96
C MET A 81 10.36 6.57 -4.92
N LEU A 82 9.10 6.44 -5.34
CA LEU A 82 8.38 5.15 -5.36
C LEU A 82 8.40 4.47 -6.73
N ASN A 83 9.04 5.07 -7.74
CA ASN A 83 9.12 4.54 -9.09
C ASN A 83 10.37 3.66 -9.25
N VAL A 84 10.27 2.42 -8.79
CA VAL A 84 11.36 1.46 -8.81
C VAL A 84 11.04 0.26 -9.71
N SER A 85 12.02 -0.17 -10.51
CA SER A 85 11.86 -1.39 -11.33
C SER A 85 11.98 -2.64 -10.47
N THR A 86 11.04 -3.56 -10.67
CA THR A 86 11.00 -4.90 -10.08
C THR A 86 11.43 -5.99 -11.07
N THR A 87 11.91 -5.62 -12.26
CA THR A 87 12.25 -6.55 -13.33
C THR A 87 13.25 -7.62 -12.89
N LYS A 88 14.29 -7.23 -12.14
CA LYS A 88 15.28 -8.18 -11.61
C LYS A 88 14.65 -9.21 -10.68
N ALA A 89 13.74 -8.78 -9.79
CA ALA A 89 13.06 -9.69 -8.87
C ALA A 89 12.11 -10.63 -9.63
N GLN A 90 11.39 -10.11 -10.63
CA GLN A 90 10.49 -10.90 -11.48
C GLN A 90 11.25 -11.96 -12.30
N GLN A 91 12.40 -11.60 -12.87
CA GLN A 91 13.29 -12.54 -13.55
C GLN A 91 13.84 -13.61 -12.61
N ALA A 92 14.07 -13.27 -11.34
CA ALA A 92 14.40 -14.22 -10.30
C ALA A 92 13.20 -15.05 -9.80
N GLY A 93 11.98 -14.82 -10.32
CA GLY A 93 10.77 -15.58 -9.99
C GLY A 93 9.89 -14.95 -8.90
N LEU A 94 10.00 -13.64 -8.65
CA LEU A 94 9.04 -12.94 -7.79
C LEU A 94 7.65 -13.01 -8.41
N TRP A 95 6.71 -13.56 -7.65
CA TRP A 95 5.30 -13.55 -7.97
C TRP A 95 4.55 -12.71 -6.93
N THR A 96 3.57 -11.94 -7.38
CA THR A 96 2.70 -11.13 -6.51
C THR A 96 1.26 -11.51 -6.76
N ARG A 97 0.55 -11.93 -5.70
CA ARG A 97 -0.85 -12.29 -5.77
C ARG A 97 -1.73 -11.10 -6.16
N PRO A 98 -2.94 -11.35 -6.70
CA PRO A 98 -3.91 -10.31 -6.91
C PRO A 98 -4.25 -9.59 -5.60
N LEU A 99 -4.35 -8.26 -5.65
CA LEU A 99 -4.66 -7.42 -4.49
C LEU A 99 -5.89 -7.91 -3.70
N ALA A 100 -6.93 -8.37 -4.39
CA ALA A 100 -8.15 -8.86 -3.75
C ALA A 100 -7.87 -9.95 -2.70
N GLN A 101 -6.91 -10.86 -2.95
CA GLN A 101 -6.55 -11.90 -1.99
C GLN A 101 -5.91 -11.31 -0.73
N THR A 102 -5.00 -10.35 -0.89
CA THR A 102 -4.40 -9.61 0.23
C THR A 102 -5.47 -8.85 1.03
N VAL A 103 -6.40 -8.17 0.36
CA VAL A 103 -7.49 -7.43 1.04
C VAL A 103 -8.33 -8.37 1.89
N GLN A 104 -8.71 -9.54 1.37
CA GLN A 104 -9.50 -10.51 2.13
C GLN A 104 -8.75 -11.01 3.36
N ALA A 105 -7.49 -11.39 3.19
CA ALA A 105 -6.65 -11.88 4.29
C ALA A 105 -6.46 -10.81 5.37
N VAL A 106 -6.17 -9.57 4.97
CA VAL A 106 -6.00 -8.44 5.88
C VAL A 106 -7.32 -8.11 6.59
N LEU A 107 -8.46 -8.09 5.89
CA LEU A 107 -9.76 -7.83 6.51
C LEU A 107 -10.15 -8.91 7.52
N ALA A 108 -9.87 -10.19 7.21
CA ALA A 108 -10.12 -11.28 8.14
C ALA A 108 -9.27 -11.15 9.42
N TRP A 109 -8.00 -10.78 9.28
CA TRP A 109 -7.11 -10.51 10.41
C TRP A 109 -7.55 -9.27 11.21
N ASP A 110 -7.88 -8.17 10.53
CA ASP A 110 -8.28 -6.89 11.14
C ASP A 110 -9.54 -7.01 12.00
N ARG A 111 -10.52 -7.82 11.57
CA ARG A 111 -11.73 -8.10 12.35
C ARG A 111 -11.46 -8.68 13.73
N GLY A 112 -10.33 -9.36 13.93
CA GLY A 112 -9.89 -9.89 15.22
C GLY A 112 -9.01 -8.93 16.03
N GLN A 113 -8.67 -7.74 15.50
CA GLN A 113 -7.67 -6.83 16.06
C GLN A 113 -8.21 -5.40 16.24
N ARG A 114 -9.54 -5.24 16.27
CA ARG A 114 -10.20 -3.91 16.25
C ARG A 114 -9.97 -3.05 17.49
N ASP A 115 -9.53 -3.63 18.59
CA ASP A 115 -9.26 -2.91 19.84
C ASP A 115 -7.89 -2.22 19.86
N ARG A 116 -7.23 -2.12 18.71
CA ARG A 116 -5.90 -1.52 18.57
C ARG A 116 -5.96 -0.19 17.83
N ASP A 117 -5.34 0.82 18.43
CA ASP A 117 -5.11 2.10 17.76
C ASP A 117 -4.17 1.98 16.55
N LEU A 118 -4.58 2.60 15.45
CA LEU A 118 -3.71 2.77 14.29
C LEU A 118 -2.61 3.79 14.60
N LYS A 119 -1.36 3.45 14.26
CA LYS A 119 -0.20 4.32 14.49
C LYS A 119 0.00 5.39 13.39
N ALA A 120 -0.78 5.29 12.32
CA ALA A 120 -0.72 6.15 11.15
C ALA A 120 -2.10 6.22 10.49
N GLY A 121 -2.33 7.25 9.70
CA GLY A 121 -3.64 7.63 9.17
C GLY A 121 -4.27 8.77 9.98
N MET A 122 -5.24 9.43 9.37
CA MET A 122 -6.02 10.47 10.02
C MET A 122 -6.89 9.85 11.12
N SER A 123 -6.98 10.53 12.27
CA SER A 123 -7.99 10.26 13.28
C SER A 123 -9.38 10.68 12.78
N PRO A 124 -10.47 10.12 13.35
CA PRO A 124 -11.83 10.55 13.01
C PRO A 124 -12.07 12.05 13.15
N ALA A 125 -11.42 12.69 14.14
CA ALA A 125 -11.51 14.13 14.33
C ALA A 125 -10.83 14.92 13.20
N GLN A 126 -9.70 14.43 12.68
CA GLN A 126 -9.03 15.03 11.53
C GLN A 126 -9.84 14.81 10.25
N GLU A 127 -10.38 13.61 10.03
CA GLU A 127 -11.22 13.30 8.86
C GLU A 127 -12.46 14.21 8.78
N ALA A 128 -13.05 14.58 9.92
CA ALA A 128 -14.20 15.48 9.96
C ALA A 128 -13.91 16.93 9.54
N THR A 129 -12.62 17.31 9.41
CA THR A 129 -12.22 18.67 9.02
C THR A 129 -12.01 18.86 7.52
N VAL A 130 -12.03 17.79 6.73
CA VAL A 130 -11.58 17.79 5.33
C VAL A 130 -12.64 17.42 4.30
#